data_AF-A0A924J0H5-F1
#
_entry.id   AF-A0A924J0H5-F1
#
_cell.length_a   1.000
_cell.length_b   1.000
_cell.length_c   1.000
_cell.angle_alpha   90.00
_cell.angle_beta   90.00
_cell.angle_gamma   90.00
#
_symmetry.space_group_name_H-M   'P 1'
#
loop_
_entity.id
_entity.type
_entity.pdbx_description
1 polymer ?
#
loop_
_entity_poly.entity_id
_entity_poly.type
_entity_poly.pdbx_seq_one_letter_code
_entity_poly.pdbx_strand_id
1 'polypeptide(L)'
;NGIYKISSWADLVTSHVIGGETSLDCFLNVGVIAILGMSSKGTLTNAYYREEALKIAVSHPNVIGGVSQNKIPNDLLLFTPGVNLDTKGDNKGQQYNTPEFVFKNLQTDFMIVGRGIYKANDVEKVALDYKIEGWSAYLNGL
;
A
#
# COMPACT_ATOMS: atom_id res chain seq x y z
N ASN A 1 -23.00 0.05 -14.39
CA ASN A 1 -22.73 1.17 -15.31
C ASN A 1 -22.83 2.49 -14.56
N GLY A 2 -21.70 3.15 -14.30
CA GLY A 2 -21.63 4.47 -13.66
C GLY A 2 -20.77 5.42 -14.48
N ILE A 3 -20.72 6.70 -14.09
CA ILE A 3 -20.02 7.76 -14.83
C ILE A 3 -18.53 7.45 -14.98
N TYR A 4 -17.88 6.95 -13.94
CA TYR A 4 -16.42 6.79 -13.90
C TYR A 4 -15.87 5.57 -14.63
N LYS A 5 -16.70 4.53 -14.86
CA LYS A 5 -16.32 3.28 -15.54
C LYS A 5 -14.89 2.79 -15.15
N ILE A 6 -14.60 2.70 -13.86
CA ILE A 6 -13.22 2.52 -13.32
C ILE A 6 -12.47 1.37 -14.00
N SER A 7 -13.15 0.24 -14.24
CA SER A 7 -12.57 -0.93 -14.90
C SER A 7 -12.16 -0.75 -16.36
N SER A 8 -12.48 0.38 -17.00
CA SER A 8 -12.07 0.64 -18.38
C SER A 8 -10.72 1.36 -18.49
N TRP A 9 -10.13 1.82 -17.38
CA TRP A 9 -8.90 2.62 -17.39
C TRP A 9 -7.95 2.34 -16.24
N ALA A 10 -8.43 1.81 -15.11
CA ALA A 10 -7.59 1.45 -13.99
C ALA A 10 -7.14 -0.01 -14.13
N ASP A 11 -5.83 -0.23 -14.21
CA ASP A 11 -5.25 -1.58 -14.17
C ASP A 11 -5.37 -2.21 -12.78
N LEU A 12 -5.26 -1.37 -11.74
CA LEU A 12 -5.28 -1.76 -10.33
C LEU A 12 -6.26 -0.90 -9.53
N VAL A 13 -6.95 -1.53 -8.57
CA VAL A 13 -7.79 -0.85 -7.58
C VAL A 13 -7.45 -1.31 -6.18
N THR A 14 -7.70 -0.44 -5.19
CA THR A 14 -7.64 -0.82 -3.78
C THR A 14 -9.04 -1.10 -3.26
N SER A 15 -9.20 -2.15 -2.46
CA SER A 15 -10.49 -2.48 -1.84
C SER A 15 -10.32 -2.94 -0.40
N HIS A 16 -11.26 -2.55 0.45
CA HIS A 16 -11.37 -3.13 1.79
C HIS A 16 -11.98 -4.53 1.72
N VAL A 17 -11.50 -5.41 2.60
CA VAL A 17 -11.99 -6.79 2.73
C VAL A 17 -13.10 -6.93 3.78
N ILE A 18 -13.49 -5.83 4.41
CA ILE A 18 -14.53 -5.79 5.45
C ILE A 18 -15.90 -6.27 4.95
N GLY A 19 -16.15 -6.18 3.63
CA GLY A 19 -17.38 -6.68 3.00
C GLY A 19 -17.40 -8.19 2.76
N GLY A 20 -16.35 -8.92 3.15
CA GLY A 20 -16.18 -10.33 2.86
C GLY A 20 -15.64 -10.59 1.44
N GLU A 21 -15.27 -11.84 1.17
CA GLU A 21 -14.65 -12.28 -0.09
C GLU A 21 -15.47 -11.90 -1.33
N THR A 22 -16.78 -12.15 -1.31
CA THR A 22 -17.69 -11.90 -2.45
C THR A 22 -17.74 -10.43 -2.87
N SER A 23 -17.34 -9.49 -2.00
CA SER A 23 -17.25 -8.07 -2.36
C SER A 23 -16.15 -7.81 -3.41
N LEU A 24 -15.17 -8.70 -3.53
CA LEU A 24 -14.07 -8.59 -4.48
C LEU A 24 -14.44 -9.13 -5.88
N ASP A 25 -15.45 -9.99 -5.97
CA ASP A 25 -15.94 -10.56 -7.24
C ASP A 25 -16.46 -9.49 -8.21
N CYS A 26 -16.83 -8.31 -7.69
CA CYS A 26 -17.34 -7.22 -8.52
C CYS A 26 -16.26 -6.56 -9.39
N PHE A 27 -14.97 -6.77 -9.08
CA PHE A 27 -13.84 -6.23 -9.83
C PHE A 27 -13.44 -7.19 -10.95
N LEU A 28 -14.19 -7.13 -12.05
CA LEU A 28 -13.89 -7.92 -13.25
C LEU A 28 -12.82 -7.20 -14.08
N ASN A 29 -11.77 -7.94 -14.48
CA ASN A 29 -10.67 -7.49 -15.34
C ASN A 29 -9.75 -6.40 -14.76
N VAL A 30 -9.65 -6.32 -13.43
CA VAL A 30 -8.78 -5.36 -12.73
C VAL A 30 -8.07 -6.07 -11.59
N GLY A 31 -6.78 -5.82 -11.39
CA GLY A 31 -6.04 -6.35 -10.24
C GLY A 31 -6.47 -5.65 -8.95
N VAL A 32 -6.70 -6.41 -7.89
CA VAL A 32 -7.09 -5.89 -6.58
C VAL A 32 -5.89 -5.87 -5.64
N ILE A 33 -5.67 -4.73 -5.01
CA ILE A 33 -4.75 -4.57 -3.88
C ILE A 33 -5.59 -4.46 -2.59
N ALA A 34 -5.62 -5.52 -1.80
CA ALA A 34 -6.47 -5.60 -0.61
C ALA A 34 -5.97 -4.68 0.51
N ILE A 35 -6.84 -3.94 1.19
CA ILE A 35 -6.46 -3.12 2.34
C ILE A 35 -6.39 -3.99 3.59
N LEU A 36 -5.18 -4.46 3.92
CA LEU A 36 -4.88 -5.37 5.03
C LEU A 36 -4.50 -4.61 6.31
N GLY A 37 -3.96 -3.40 6.16
CA GLY A 37 -3.61 -2.53 7.28
C GLY A 37 -3.44 -1.08 6.87
N MET A 38 -3.89 -0.17 7.72
CA MET A 38 -3.76 1.28 7.51
C MET A 38 -2.68 1.88 8.43
N SER A 39 -2.02 2.95 7.99
CA SER A 39 -0.98 3.68 8.74
C SER A 39 -1.53 4.78 9.66
N SER A 40 -2.85 4.91 9.76
CA SER A 40 -3.53 5.91 10.59
C SER A 40 -3.63 5.46 12.04
N LYS A 41 -3.39 6.39 12.98
CA LYS A 41 -3.60 6.17 14.42
C LYS A 41 -5.05 5.77 14.71
N GLY A 42 -5.25 4.69 15.48
CA GLY A 42 -6.58 4.21 15.90
C GLY A 42 -7.33 3.39 14.85
N THR A 43 -6.64 2.88 13.83
CA THR A 43 -7.25 2.01 12.81
C THR A 43 -7.92 0.77 13.43
N LEU A 44 -9.08 0.39 12.87
CA LEU A 44 -9.79 -0.85 13.22
C LEU A 44 -9.18 -2.09 12.56
N THR A 45 -8.19 -1.92 11.68
CA THR A 45 -7.41 -3.01 11.07
C THR A 45 -6.42 -3.62 12.08
N ASN A 46 -6.97 -4.18 13.16
CA ASN A 46 -6.22 -4.87 14.21
C ASN A 46 -5.62 -6.19 13.71
N ALA A 47 -4.93 -6.94 14.59
CA ALA A 47 -4.30 -8.20 14.23
C ALA A 47 -5.31 -9.24 13.68
N TYR A 48 -6.48 -9.33 14.30
CA TYR A 48 -7.53 -10.27 13.89
C TYR A 48 -8.09 -9.95 12.49
N TYR A 49 -8.46 -8.68 12.25
CA TYR A 49 -8.89 -8.25 10.91
C TYR A 49 -7.83 -8.57 9.86
N ARG A 50 -6.55 -8.29 10.16
CA ARG A 50 -5.46 -8.52 9.21
C ARG A 50 -5.30 -10.00 8.87
N GLU A 51 -5.41 -10.88 9.87
CA GLU A 51 -5.31 -12.32 9.66
C GLU A 51 -6.43 -12.83 8.73
N GLU A 52 -7.68 -12.45 8.99
CA GLU A 52 -8.82 -12.85 8.15
C GLU A 52 -8.75 -12.22 6.76
N ALA A 53 -8.37 -10.94 6.67
CA ALA A 53 -8.15 -10.24 5.41
C ALA A 53 -7.05 -10.89 4.57
N LEU A 54 -5.97 -11.37 5.19
CA LEU A 54 -4.88 -12.09 4.53
C LEU A 54 -5.34 -13.43 3.95
N LYS A 55 -6.17 -14.19 4.67
CA LYS A 55 -6.73 -15.47 4.18
C LYS A 55 -7.48 -15.25 2.88
N ILE A 56 -8.34 -14.23 2.83
CA ILE A 56 -9.10 -13.85 1.63
C ILE A 56 -8.15 -13.37 0.51
N ALA A 57 -7.18 -12.51 0.85
CA ALA A 57 -6.28 -11.94 -0.14
C ALA A 57 -5.41 -13.01 -0.84
N VAL A 58 -5.01 -14.05 -0.12
CA VAL A 58 -4.23 -15.16 -0.68
C VAL A 58 -5.10 -16.11 -1.51
N SER A 59 -6.36 -16.33 -1.13
CA SER A 59 -7.25 -17.26 -1.84
C SER A 59 -7.91 -16.67 -3.08
N HIS A 60 -8.12 -15.34 -3.10
CA HIS A 60 -8.95 -14.72 -4.12
C HIS A 60 -8.15 -14.42 -5.41
N PRO A 61 -8.58 -14.95 -6.58
CA PRO A 61 -7.78 -14.93 -7.81
C PRO A 61 -7.49 -13.52 -8.37
N ASN A 62 -8.36 -12.55 -8.10
CA ASN A 62 -8.15 -11.17 -8.58
C ASN A 62 -7.25 -10.35 -7.64
N VAL A 63 -6.90 -10.86 -6.46
CA VAL A 63 -6.04 -10.14 -5.51
C VAL A 63 -4.59 -10.47 -5.81
N ILE A 64 -3.79 -9.43 -6.04
CA ILE A 64 -2.36 -9.59 -6.39
C ILE A 64 -1.43 -9.00 -5.33
N GLY A 65 -1.99 -8.28 -4.35
CA GLY A 65 -1.20 -7.57 -3.36
C GLY A 65 -2.02 -7.03 -2.20
N GLY A 66 -1.31 -6.47 -1.23
CA GLY A 66 -1.89 -5.93 -0.02
C GLY A 66 -1.33 -4.55 0.33
N VAL A 67 -2.22 -3.62 0.68
CA VAL A 67 -1.86 -2.37 1.35
C VAL A 67 -1.67 -2.66 2.84
N SER A 68 -0.45 -2.45 3.36
CA SER A 68 -0.13 -2.75 4.75
C SER A 68 1.04 -1.90 5.29
N GLN A 69 1.14 -1.79 6.63
CA GLN A 69 2.32 -1.32 7.37
C GLN A 69 3.08 -2.47 8.05
N ASN A 70 2.79 -3.69 7.65
CA ASN A 70 3.32 -4.91 8.24
C ASN A 70 3.69 -5.84 7.09
N LYS A 71 4.70 -6.67 7.32
CA LYS A 71 5.05 -7.75 6.41
C LYS A 71 3.84 -8.63 6.13
N ILE A 72 3.72 -9.07 4.88
CA ILE A 72 2.69 -9.98 4.39
C ILE A 72 3.36 -11.22 3.76
N PRO A 73 2.63 -12.30 3.45
CA PRO A 73 3.18 -13.44 2.72
C PRO A 73 3.78 -13.04 1.38
N ASN A 74 4.88 -13.68 0.98
CA ASN A 74 5.60 -13.37 -0.25
C ASN A 74 4.82 -13.72 -1.54
N ASP A 75 3.71 -14.44 -1.42
CA ASP A 75 2.80 -14.72 -2.53
C ASP A 75 2.01 -13.49 -2.99
N LEU A 76 2.03 -12.40 -2.19
CA LEU A 76 1.35 -11.14 -2.47
C LEU A 76 2.35 -9.98 -2.52
N LEU A 77 2.12 -9.05 -3.45
CA LEU A 77 2.91 -7.81 -3.52
C LEU A 77 2.55 -6.87 -2.36
N LEU A 78 3.55 -6.38 -1.64
CA LEU A 78 3.38 -5.45 -0.53
C LEU A 78 3.43 -3.99 -1.00
N PHE A 79 2.29 -3.32 -0.88
CA PHE A 79 2.14 -1.89 -1.09
C PHE A 79 2.13 -1.15 0.25
N THR A 80 3.17 -0.38 0.54
CA THR A 80 3.34 0.29 1.84
C THR A 80 3.09 1.79 1.71
N PRO A 81 1.95 2.31 2.23
CA PRO A 81 1.68 3.76 2.25
C PRO A 81 2.41 4.43 3.41
N GLY A 82 2.22 5.74 3.58
CA GLY A 82 2.81 6.44 4.73
C GLY A 82 4.33 6.38 4.73
N VAL A 83 4.97 6.58 3.57
CA VAL A 83 6.42 6.67 3.46
C VAL A 83 6.83 8.13 3.30
N ASN A 84 7.89 8.53 3.99
CA ASN A 84 8.48 9.87 3.89
C ASN A 84 10.01 9.79 4.04
N LEU A 85 10.77 10.64 3.34
CA LEU A 85 12.21 10.76 3.50
C LEU A 85 12.58 11.21 4.93
N ASP A 86 11.76 12.07 5.53
CA ASP A 86 11.91 12.51 6.91
C ASP A 86 10.94 11.77 7.86
N THR A 87 11.39 11.46 9.08
CA THR A 87 10.62 10.71 10.10
C THR A 87 9.50 11.51 10.77
N LYS A 88 9.18 12.73 10.31
CA LYS A 88 8.19 13.58 10.97
C LYS A 88 6.76 13.23 10.54
N GLY A 89 6.02 12.61 11.46
CA GLY A 89 4.56 12.44 11.43
C GLY A 89 3.81 13.76 11.17
N ASP A 90 2.56 13.67 10.70
CA ASP A 90 1.71 14.88 10.58
C ASP A 90 0.73 15.02 11.76
N ASN A 91 0.21 16.24 11.94
CA ASN A 91 -0.80 16.56 12.95
C ASN A 91 -2.19 15.93 12.65
N LYS A 92 -2.33 15.10 11.60
CA LYS A 92 -3.57 14.44 11.19
C LYS A 92 -3.53 12.93 11.42
N GLY A 93 -2.58 12.45 12.21
CA GLY A 93 -2.52 11.05 12.66
C GLY A 93 -1.87 10.09 11.68
N GLN A 94 -1.20 10.60 10.64
CA GLN A 94 -0.39 9.79 9.73
C GLN A 94 0.95 9.47 10.38
N GLN A 95 1.28 8.18 10.48
CA GLN A 95 2.62 7.72 10.81
C GLN A 95 3.42 7.54 9.51
N TYR A 96 4.69 7.97 9.54
CA TYR A 96 5.60 7.81 8.41
C TYR A 96 6.76 6.89 8.76
N ASN A 97 7.08 5.98 7.84
CA ASN A 97 8.31 5.20 7.85
C ASN A 97 9.24 5.71 6.74
N THR A 98 10.55 5.53 6.93
CA THR A 98 11.54 5.86 5.89
C THR A 98 11.58 4.78 4.80
N PRO A 99 12.07 5.10 3.58
CA PRO A 99 12.32 4.09 2.56
C PRO A 99 13.17 2.92 3.10
N GLU A 100 14.27 3.23 3.80
CA GLU A 100 15.13 2.22 4.42
C GLU A 100 14.34 1.25 5.31
N PHE A 101 13.51 1.78 6.21
CA PHE A 101 12.72 0.95 7.13
C PHE A 101 11.73 0.05 6.37
N VAL A 102 10.98 0.59 5.41
CA VAL A 102 9.93 -0.20 4.74
C VAL A 102 10.49 -1.30 3.85
N PHE A 103 11.62 -1.07 3.19
CA PHE A 103 12.27 -2.12 2.40
C PHE A 103 12.96 -3.15 3.29
N LYS A 104 13.75 -2.70 4.28
CA LYS A 104 14.55 -3.60 5.13
C LYS A 104 13.71 -4.40 6.13
N ASN A 105 12.74 -3.78 6.79
CA ASN A 105 12.00 -4.39 7.88
C ASN A 105 10.66 -5.00 7.45
N LEU A 106 9.99 -4.41 6.45
CA LEU A 106 8.69 -4.88 6.00
C LEU A 106 8.76 -5.72 4.73
N GLN A 107 9.89 -5.72 4.02
CA GLN A 107 10.05 -6.34 2.70
C GLN A 107 9.01 -5.80 1.71
N THR A 108 8.91 -4.47 1.67
CA THR A 108 8.01 -3.76 0.75
C THR A 108 8.44 -3.96 -0.70
N ASP A 109 7.48 -4.20 -1.59
CA ASP A 109 7.70 -4.18 -3.03
C ASP A 109 7.45 -2.78 -3.61
N PHE A 110 6.37 -2.12 -3.18
CA PHE A 110 5.96 -0.82 -3.66
C PHE A 110 5.71 0.17 -2.52
N MET A 111 6.44 1.27 -2.50
CA MET A 111 6.17 2.38 -1.60
C MET A 111 5.13 3.35 -2.20
N ILE A 112 4.14 3.76 -1.42
CA ILE A 112 3.12 4.73 -1.82
C ILE A 112 3.37 6.06 -1.10
N VAL A 113 3.82 7.05 -1.86
CA VAL A 113 4.14 8.40 -1.36
C VAL A 113 3.16 9.42 -1.92
N GLY A 114 2.51 10.16 -1.02
CA GLY A 114 1.60 11.24 -1.37
C GLY A 114 2.22 12.62 -1.11
N ARG A 115 1.85 13.23 0.02
CA ARG A 115 2.20 14.61 0.40
C ARG A 115 3.70 14.90 0.36
N GLY A 116 4.53 13.90 0.63
CA GLY A 116 5.98 14.03 0.53
C GLY A 116 6.44 14.47 -0.85
N ILE A 117 5.70 14.15 -1.91
CA ILE A 117 6.00 14.53 -3.30
C ILE A 117 5.14 15.73 -3.71
N TYR A 118 3.81 15.61 -3.72
CA TYR A 118 2.97 16.62 -4.39
C TYR A 118 2.88 17.98 -3.67
N LYS A 119 3.34 18.09 -2.42
CA LYS A 119 3.43 19.38 -1.70
C LYS A 119 4.86 19.95 -1.67
N ALA A 120 5.81 19.30 -2.32
CA ALA A 120 7.16 19.82 -2.43
C ALA A 120 7.20 21.06 -3.34
N ASN A 121 8.15 21.96 -3.08
CA ASN A 121 8.41 23.09 -3.97
C ASN A 121 8.91 22.60 -5.34
N ASP A 122 9.69 21.51 -5.35
CA ASP A 122 10.21 20.85 -6.55
C ASP A 122 9.76 19.39 -6.56
N VAL A 123 8.62 19.14 -7.20
CA VAL A 123 7.95 17.83 -7.22
C VAL A 123 8.78 16.79 -7.99
N GLU A 124 9.42 17.20 -9.09
CA GLU A 124 10.21 16.31 -9.94
C GLU A 124 11.46 15.83 -9.21
N LYS A 125 12.20 16.78 -8.60
CA LYS A 125 13.39 16.44 -7.81
C LYS A 125 13.02 15.52 -6.65
N VAL A 126 11.98 15.85 -5.88
CA VAL A 126 11.61 15.03 -4.71
C VAL A 126 11.13 13.64 -5.12
N ALA A 127 10.40 13.51 -6.23
CA ALA A 127 10.04 12.20 -6.77
C ALA A 127 11.28 11.37 -7.16
N LEU A 128 12.30 12.02 -7.77
CA LEU A 128 13.58 11.38 -8.07
C LEU A 128 14.32 10.96 -6.80
N ASP A 129 14.33 11.79 -5.76
CA ASP A 129 14.94 11.48 -4.47
C ASP A 129 14.28 10.22 -3.85
N TYR A 130 12.95 10.15 -3.81
CA TYR A 130 12.24 8.93 -3.34
C TYR A 130 12.58 7.69 -4.15
N LYS A 131 12.72 7.82 -5.48
CA LYS A 131 13.11 6.71 -6.36
C LYS A 131 14.52 6.22 -6.03
N ILE A 132 15.48 7.13 -5.88
CA ILE A 132 16.88 6.79 -5.59
C ILE A 132 16.99 6.13 -4.21
N GLU A 133 16.41 6.74 -3.18
CA GLU A 133 16.45 6.23 -1.81
C GLU A 133 15.72 4.88 -1.69
N GLY A 134 14.54 4.75 -2.30
CA GLY A 134 13.79 3.50 -2.31
C GLY A 134 14.54 2.37 -3.04
N TRP A 135 15.13 2.67 -4.20
CA TRP A 135 15.90 1.67 -4.95
C TRP A 135 17.19 1.27 -4.24
N SER A 136 17.89 2.23 -3.63
CA SER A 136 19.08 1.93 -2.82
C SER A 136 18.72 1.07 -1.60
N ALA A 137 17.63 1.41 -0.90
CA ALA A 137 17.13 0.62 0.22
C ALA A 137 16.74 -0.81 -0.18
N TYR A 138 16.12 -0.99 -1.35
CA TYR A 138 15.85 -2.31 -1.92
C TYR A 138 17.14 -3.11 -2.17
N LEU A 139 18.13 -2.54 -2.88
CA LEU A 139 19.39 -3.24 -3.17
C LEU A 139 20.19 -3.61 -1.91
N ASN A 140 20.15 -2.76 -0.88
CA ASN A 140 20.83 -3.00 0.40
C ASN A 140 20.05 -3.92 1.34
N GLY A 141 18.77 -4.19 1.03
CA GLY A 141 17.89 -5.07 1.81
C GLY A 141 17.85 -6.52 1.31
N LEU A 142 18.45 -6.79 0.14
CA LEU A 142 18.74 -8.12 -0.39
C LEU A 142 19.94 -8.76 0.34
#